data_AF-A0A9D4QP97-F1
#
_entry.id   AF-A0A9D4QP97-F1
#
_cell.length_a   1.000
_cell.length_b   1.000
_cell.length_c   1.000
_cell.angle_alpha   90.00
_cell.angle_beta   90.00
_cell.angle_gamma   90.00
#
_symmetry.space_group_name_H-M   'P 1'
#
loop_
_entity.id
_entity.type
_entity.pdbx_description
1 polymer ?
#
loop_
_entity_poly.entity_id
_entity_poly.type
_entity_poly.pdbx_seq_one_letter_code
_entity_poly.pdbx_strand_id
1 'polypeptide(L)'
;MGYYRTKTEGLYENPLGLGNQVDNTDIDRAHRVKSRNKTECTIIAHFTRFKDCEFIFNKAKTTWKSNSPFSVQQDFSDRVKLHRHKLGERLIIEQKRATMHP
;
A
#
# COMPACT_ATOMS: atom_id res chain seq x y z
N MET A 1 -5.43 -10.52 -5.36
CA MET A 1 -4.79 -10.73 -4.05
C MET A 1 -3.90 -9.54 -3.77
N GLY A 2 -4.28 -8.70 -2.80
CA GLY A 2 -3.51 -7.53 -2.40
C GLY A 2 -3.13 -7.68 -0.94
N TYR A 3 -1.90 -7.33 -0.61
CA TYR A 3 -1.35 -7.40 0.74
C TYR A 3 -0.78 -6.02 1.08
N TYR A 4 -0.50 -5.73 2.36
CA TYR A 4 0.04 -4.43 2.77
C TYR A 4 1.35 -4.55 3.54
N ARG A 5 2.00 -3.41 3.82
CA ARG A 5 3.29 -3.29 4.52
C ARG A 5 3.26 -2.04 5.38
N THR A 6 3.24 -2.15 6.72
CA THR A 6 3.31 -0.98 7.64
C THR A 6 4.56 -0.99 8.52
N LYS A 7 5.24 0.16 8.66
CA LYS A 7 6.33 0.42 9.64
C LYS A 7 5.74 1.10 10.87
N THR A 8 5.99 0.61 12.09
CA THR A 8 5.32 1.14 13.29
C THR A 8 6.22 1.20 14.52
N GLU A 9 6.24 2.38 15.16
CA GLU A 9 6.58 2.63 16.56
C GLU A 9 5.35 3.30 17.23
N GLY A 10 4.92 2.84 18.41
CA GLY A 10 3.93 3.53 19.27
C GLY A 10 2.49 2.98 19.28
N LEU A 11 1.80 3.17 20.42
CA LEU A 11 0.41 2.81 20.74
C LEU A 11 -0.60 3.43 19.74
N TYR A 12 -1.57 2.64 19.25
CA TYR A 12 -2.40 3.01 18.11
C TYR A 12 -3.73 3.69 18.50
N GLU A 13 -3.80 4.99 18.30
CA GLU A 13 -5.01 5.62 17.77
C GLU A 13 -5.20 5.15 16.32
N ASN A 14 -6.44 5.01 15.85
CA ASN A 14 -6.77 4.57 14.49
C ASN A 14 -6.08 5.46 13.44
N PRO A 15 -4.96 5.02 12.84
CA PRO A 15 -4.09 5.92 12.08
C PRO A 15 -4.71 6.32 10.74
N LEU A 16 -5.81 5.68 10.34
CA LEU A 16 -6.55 5.94 9.11
C LEU A 16 -7.88 6.67 9.37
N GLY A 17 -8.21 6.98 10.64
CA GLY A 17 -9.48 7.61 11.02
C GLY A 17 -10.70 6.81 10.56
N LEU A 18 -10.55 5.49 10.47
CA LEU A 18 -11.60 4.62 9.99
C LEU A 18 -12.64 4.42 11.12
N GLY A 19 -13.69 5.21 11.17
CA GLY A 19 -14.80 4.97 12.12
C GLY A 19 -15.51 3.62 11.90
N ASN A 20 -16.81 3.53 12.13
CA ASN A 20 -17.61 2.29 12.06
C ASN A 20 -17.64 1.57 10.67
N GLN A 21 -16.88 2.03 9.66
CA GLN A 21 -16.73 1.32 8.39
C GLN A 21 -15.80 0.09 8.47
N VAL A 22 -15.01 -0.07 9.54
CA VAL A 22 -14.11 -1.23 9.73
C VAL A 22 -14.80 -2.40 10.42
N ASP A 23 -16.00 -2.22 10.99
CA ASP A 23 -16.72 -3.29 11.71
C ASP A 23 -17.07 -4.49 10.82
N ASN A 24 -16.95 -4.34 9.49
CA ASN A 24 -17.11 -5.41 8.51
C ASN A 24 -15.82 -5.82 7.79
N THR A 25 -14.64 -5.35 8.19
CA THR A 25 -13.38 -5.70 7.51
C THR A 25 -12.83 -7.01 8.05
N ASP A 26 -13.06 -8.09 7.32
CA ASP A 26 -12.55 -9.42 7.68
C ASP A 26 -11.10 -9.58 7.22
N ILE A 27 -10.21 -9.69 8.21
CA ILE A 27 -8.80 -10.06 8.01
C ILE A 27 -8.67 -11.56 8.26
N ASP A 28 -8.41 -12.31 7.21
CA ASP A 28 -8.17 -13.76 7.27
C ASP A 28 -6.86 -14.06 8.02
N ARG A 29 -5.80 -13.31 7.71
CA ARG A 29 -4.48 -13.51 8.32
C ARG A 29 -3.66 -12.24 8.34
N ALA A 30 -2.98 -11.96 9.45
CA ALA A 30 -1.97 -10.90 9.56
C ALA A 30 -0.67 -11.45 10.17
N HIS A 31 0.48 -11.03 9.65
CA HIS A 31 1.77 -11.39 10.24
C HIS A 31 2.83 -10.31 9.99
N ARG A 32 3.80 -10.25 10.90
CA ARG A 32 4.99 -9.38 10.76
C ARG A 32 6.06 -10.09 9.94
N VAL A 33 6.65 -9.37 9.00
CA VAL A 33 7.86 -9.79 8.28
C VAL A 33 9.06 -9.22 9.01
N LYS A 34 10.04 -10.07 9.26
CA LYS A 34 11.30 -9.68 9.89
C LYS A 34 12.02 -8.68 8.99
N SER A 35 12.19 -7.45 9.47
CA SER A 35 12.99 -6.43 8.80
C SER A 35 14.47 -6.56 9.19
N ARG A 36 15.37 -6.23 8.26
CA ARG A 36 16.79 -6.04 8.58
C ARG A 36 17.04 -4.74 9.33
N ASN A 37 16.20 -3.73 9.10
CA ASN A 37 16.27 -2.45 9.81
C ASN A 37 15.39 -2.53 11.07
N LYS A 38 16.00 -2.31 12.25
CA LYS A 38 15.32 -2.39 13.56
C LYS A 38 14.22 -1.36 13.74
N THR A 39 14.28 -0.23 13.04
CA THR A 39 13.27 0.83 13.10
C THR A 39 12.13 0.63 12.10
N GLU A 40 12.19 -0.44 11.30
CA GLU A 40 11.16 -0.73 10.31
C GLU A 40 10.41 -2.01 10.67
N CYS A 41 9.10 -1.90 10.82
CA CYS A 41 8.21 -3.05 10.81
C CYS A 41 7.62 -3.24 9.41
N THR A 42 7.16 -4.45 9.10
CA THR A 42 6.34 -4.69 7.91
C THR A 42 5.27 -5.69 8.29
N ILE A 43 4.03 -5.24 8.32
CA ILE A 43 2.88 -6.12 8.55
C ILE A 43 2.25 -6.45 7.20
N ILE A 44 2.22 -7.73 6.86
CA ILE A 44 1.43 -8.28 5.75
C ILE A 44 0.10 -8.72 6.34
N ALA A 45 -1.01 -8.24 5.79
CA ALA A 45 -2.28 -8.92 6.02
C ALA A 45 -3.09 -9.18 4.77
N HIS A 46 -3.88 -10.22 4.93
CA HIS A 46 -4.72 -10.88 3.95
C HIS A 46 -6.16 -10.58 4.34
N PHE A 47 -6.85 -9.86 3.46
CA PHE A 47 -8.27 -9.61 3.61
C PHE A 47 -9.06 -10.71 2.92
N THR A 48 -10.16 -11.11 3.54
CA THR A 48 -11.10 -12.08 2.96
C THR A 48 -11.70 -11.54 1.67
N ARG A 49 -11.96 -10.23 1.60
CA ARG A 49 -12.58 -9.57 0.44
C ARG A 49 -11.61 -8.60 -0.20
N PHE A 50 -11.50 -8.68 -1.54
CA PHE A 50 -10.63 -7.80 -2.32
C PHE A 50 -11.00 -6.31 -2.16
N LYS A 51 -12.30 -5.99 -2.05
CA LYS A 51 -12.80 -4.62 -1.90
C LYS A 51 -12.26 -3.93 -0.63
N ASP A 52 -12.07 -4.68 0.45
CA ASP A 52 -11.56 -4.13 1.71
C ASP A 52 -10.09 -3.70 1.55
N CYS A 53 -9.30 -4.50 0.82
CA CYS A 53 -7.91 -4.17 0.49
C CYS A 53 -7.82 -2.88 -0.35
N GLU A 54 -8.66 -2.73 -1.38
CA GLU A 54 -8.69 -1.52 -2.21
C GLU A 54 -9.14 -0.29 -1.42
N PHE A 55 -10.17 -0.43 -0.60
CA PHE A 55 -10.66 0.65 0.25
C PHE A 55 -9.57 1.17 1.19
N ILE A 56 -8.89 0.26 1.91
CA ILE A 56 -7.80 0.64 2.84
C ILE A 56 -6.65 1.31 2.08
N PHE A 57 -6.26 0.77 0.92
CA PHE A 57 -5.20 1.37 0.12
C PHE A 57 -5.55 2.79 -0.34
N ASN A 58 -6.76 2.99 -0.85
CA ASN A 58 -7.23 4.30 -1.30
C ASN A 58 -7.39 5.28 -0.14
N LYS A 59 -7.88 4.82 1.02
CA LYS A 59 -7.98 5.65 2.22
C LYS A 59 -6.60 6.05 2.73
N ALA A 60 -5.63 5.14 2.77
CA ALA A 60 -4.27 5.45 3.17
C ALA A 60 -3.63 6.51 2.26
N LYS A 61 -3.80 6.38 0.94
CA LYS A 61 -3.32 7.36 -0.04
C LYS A 61 -3.89 8.77 0.14
N THR A 62 -5.16 8.87 0.53
CA THR A 62 -5.84 10.15 0.70
C THR A 62 -5.63 10.75 2.09
N THR A 63 -5.42 9.91 3.10
CA THR A 63 -5.31 10.33 4.50
C THR A 63 -3.86 10.64 4.90
N TRP A 64 -2.90 9.86 4.42
CA TRP A 64 -1.50 10.04 4.79
C TRP A 64 -0.76 10.93 3.81
N LYS A 65 -0.08 11.95 4.35
CA LYS A 65 0.85 12.79 3.58
C LYS A 65 2.08 11.98 3.15
N SER A 66 2.78 12.45 2.12
CA SER A 66 3.98 11.80 1.57
C SER A 66 5.08 11.51 2.61
N ASN A 67 5.14 12.29 3.68
CA ASN A 67 6.15 12.19 4.73
C ASN A 67 5.65 11.41 5.97
N SER A 68 4.53 10.70 5.85
CA SER A 68 4.02 9.85 6.92
C SER A 68 5.04 8.77 7.29
N PRO A 69 5.22 8.44 8.59
CA PRO A 69 6.00 7.28 8.99
C PRO A 69 5.37 5.96 8.53
N PHE A 70 4.10 5.99 8.12
CA PHE A 70 3.36 4.86 7.59
C PHE A 70 3.26 4.92 6.07
N SER A 71 3.40 3.75 5.45
CA SER A 71 3.10 3.53 4.04
C SER A 71 2.13 2.36 3.92
N VAL A 72 1.29 2.34 2.89
CA VAL A 72 0.58 1.14 2.45
C VAL A 72 0.89 0.91 0.99
N GLN A 73 1.21 -0.33 0.64
CA GLN A 73 1.49 -0.76 -0.73
C GLN A 73 0.81 -2.09 -0.97
N GLN A 74 0.22 -2.28 -2.15
CA GLN A 74 -0.27 -3.60 -2.56
C GLN A 74 0.93 -4.53 -2.80
N ASP A 75 0.95 -5.67 -2.12
CA ASP A 75 1.93 -6.71 -2.40
C ASP A 75 1.49 -7.50 -3.64
N PHE A 76 2.29 -7.37 -4.69
CA PHE A 76 2.07 -8.04 -5.96
C PHE A 76 3.07 -9.17 -6.12
N SER A 77 2.73 -10.17 -6.93
CA SER A 77 3.73 -11.14 -7.39
C SER A 77 4.85 -10.44 -8.16
N ASP A 78 6.04 -11.02 -8.19
CA ASP A 78 7.20 -10.43 -8.87
C ASP A 78 6.94 -10.17 -10.35
N ARG A 79 6.17 -11.05 -11.00
CA ARG A 79 5.72 -10.87 -12.39
C ARG A 79 4.92 -9.58 -12.56
N VAL A 80 3.98 -9.31 -11.65
CA VAL A 80 3.15 -8.10 -11.69
C VAL A 80 3.97 -6.86 -11.32
N LYS A 81 4.86 -6.97 -10.32
CA LYS A 81 5.81 -5.89 -9.95
C LYS A 81 6.66 -5.48 -11.17
N LEU A 82 7.26 -6.45 -11.86
CA LEU A 82 8.07 -6.23 -13.05
C LEU A 82 7.25 -5.60 -14.18
N HIS A 83 6.04 -6.10 -14.43
CA HIS A 83 5.17 -5.55 -15.47
C HIS A 83 4.80 -4.09 -15.20
N ARG A 84 4.42 -3.76 -13.96
CA ARG A 84 4.10 -2.39 -13.54
C ARG A 84 5.29 -1.45 -13.66
N HIS A 85 6.49 -1.91 -13.30
CA HIS A 85 7.71 -1.14 -13.45
C HIS A 85 7.96 -0.77 -14.92
N LYS A 86 7.92 -1.75 -15.82
CA LYS A 86 8.09 -1.53 -17.27
C LYS A 86 7.02 -0.61 -17.86
N LEU A 87 5.76 -0.73 -17.40
CA LEU A 87 4.70 0.20 -17.80
C LEU A 87 4.99 1.63 -17.35
N GLY A 88 5.46 1.83 -16.12
CA GLY A 88 5.84 3.13 -15.60
C GLY A 88 6.92 3.81 -16.45
N GLU A 89 7.96 3.07 -16.84
CA GLU A 89 9.01 3.60 -17.72
C GLU A 89 8.46 4.03 -19.08
N ARG A 90 7.57 3.23 -19.68
CA ARG A 90 6.94 3.55 -20.96
C ARG A 90 6.10 4.83 -20.89
N LEU A 91 5.30 4.99 -19.84
CA LEU A 91 4.45 6.17 -19.66
C LEU A 91 5.29 7.45 -19.52
N ILE A 92 6.44 7.39 -18.82
CA ILE A 92 7.35 8.53 -18.71
C ILE A 92 7.92 8.90 -20.09
N ILE A 93 8.29 7.91 -20.90
CA ILE A 93 8.80 8.13 -22.27
C ILE A 93 7.73 8.76 -23.16
N GLU A 94 6.51 8.23 -23.13
CA GLU A 94 5.37 8.76 -23.89
C GLU A 94 5.03 10.19 -23.48
N GLN A 95 5.02 10.48 -22.18
CA GLN A 95 4.76 11.83 -21.67
C GLN A 95 5.84 12.82 -22.13
N LYS A 96 7.12 12.41 -22.10
CA LYS A 96 8.22 13.24 -22.63
C LYS A 96 8.07 13.52 -24.12
N ARG A 97 7.68 12.51 -24.92
CA ARG A 97 7.43 12.66 -26.36
C ARG A 97 6.26 13.62 -26.63
N ALA A 98 5.16 13.49 -25.90
CA ALA A 98 4.01 14.38 -26.01
C ALA A 98 4.35 15.83 -25.65
N THR A 99 5.25 16.05 -24.68
CA THR A 99 5.69 17.41 -24.32
C THR A 99 6.73 18.02 -25.27
N MET A 100 7.42 17.21 -26.08
CA MET A 100 8.43 17.67 -27.05
C MET A 100 7.85 17.98 -28.43
N HIS A 101 6.64 17.48 -28.73
CA HIS A 101 5.89 17.78 -29.95
C HIS A 101 4.47 18.24 -29.59
N PRO A 102 4.27 19.50 -29.18
CA PRO A 102 2.95 20.10 -29.04
C PRO A 102 2.26 20.35 -30.38
#